data_AF-A0A959GNX1-F1
#
_entry.id   AF-A0A959GNX1-F1
#
_cell.length_a   1.000
_cell.length_b   1.000
_cell.length_c   1.000
_cell.angle_alpha   90.00
_cell.angle_beta   90.00
_cell.angle_gamma   90.00
#
_symmetry.space_group_name_H-M   'P 1'
#
loop_
_entity.id
_entity.type
_entity.pdbx_description
1 polymer ?
#
loop_
_entity_poly.entity_id
_entity_poly.type
_entity_poly.pdbx_seq_one_letter_code
_entity_poly.pdbx_strand_id
1 'polypeptide(L)'
;MPGQNNDSDHQLISRFFEKELSAEEERTVDKRIQAEPAFAEKVAHFMALHRGARELQKEELEKLYPSGPPAGRRLPWWLWTGLALTLALALYLFFGKGQMPVPPPSGQPIALQTGLAAHEEARRQDPEYFATTMGGDWKADYRAGRYAKARQKLNAELDASDNLANKSRFCYYAGLLNLYPEDEPADLDRAITCLEIAQKEKEDAPLYLLIAYVQAGQLEKARALAAELSAEQMEGLPPKVRQAL
;
A
#
# COMPACT_ATOMS: atom_id res chain seq x y z
N MET A 1 16.38 -18.59 39.04
CA MET A 1 15.13 -17.94 38.58
C MET A 1 15.09 -18.03 37.06
N PRO A 2 14.27 -18.91 36.44
CA PRO A 2 14.38 -19.25 35.01
C PRO A 2 13.40 -18.52 34.05
N GLY A 3 12.61 -17.55 34.53
CA GLY A 3 11.50 -16.96 33.74
C GLY A 3 11.86 -15.74 32.88
N GLN A 4 12.81 -14.90 33.29
CA GLN A 4 13.04 -13.60 32.63
C GLN A 4 13.83 -13.66 31.31
N ASN A 5 14.74 -14.63 31.15
CA ASN A 5 15.52 -14.75 29.91
C ASN A 5 14.72 -15.31 28.73
N ASN A 6 13.64 -16.07 28.98
CA ASN A 6 12.84 -16.63 27.88
C ASN A 6 12.03 -15.55 27.16
N ASP A 7 11.41 -14.61 27.86
CA ASP A 7 10.61 -13.55 27.23
C ASP A 7 11.47 -12.58 26.39
N SER A 8 12.67 -12.28 26.87
CA SER A 8 13.65 -11.46 26.14
C SER A 8 14.16 -12.16 24.87
N ASP A 9 14.47 -13.46 24.95
CA ASP A 9 14.91 -14.23 23.78
C ASP A 9 13.79 -14.36 22.75
N HIS A 10 12.55 -14.60 23.19
CA HIS A 10 11.40 -14.69 22.28
C HIS A 10 11.14 -13.37 21.53
N GLN A 11 11.16 -12.23 22.23
CA GLN A 11 11.00 -10.92 21.59
C GLN A 11 12.14 -10.62 20.61
N LEU A 12 13.38 -10.98 20.97
CA LEU A 12 14.54 -10.78 20.09
C LEU A 12 14.45 -11.65 18.83
N ILE A 13 14.03 -12.91 18.97
CA ILE A 13 13.84 -13.84 17.85
C ILE A 13 12.67 -13.38 16.96
N SER A 14 11.57 -12.88 17.56
CA SER A 14 10.44 -12.29 16.81
C SER A 14 10.92 -11.11 15.98
N ARG A 15 11.57 -10.12 16.61
CA ARG A 15 12.12 -8.93 15.94
C ARG A 15 13.17 -9.27 14.87
N PHE A 16 13.94 -10.35 15.07
CA PHE A 16 14.87 -10.86 14.08
C PHE A 16 14.15 -11.41 12.83
N PHE A 17 13.08 -12.19 13.00
CA PHE A 17 12.28 -12.68 11.87
C PHE A 17 11.45 -11.59 11.19
N GLU A 18 10.99 -10.61 11.96
CA GLU A 18 10.24 -9.45 11.50
C GLU A 18 11.14 -8.37 10.86
N LYS A 19 12.47 -8.56 10.86
CA LYS A 19 13.50 -7.61 10.35
C LYS A 19 13.47 -6.24 11.03
N GLU A 20 13.09 -6.21 12.30
CA GLU A 20 13.02 -4.99 13.13
C GLU A 20 14.31 -4.74 13.92
N LEU A 21 15.36 -5.52 13.65
CA LEU A 21 16.68 -5.34 14.22
C LEU A 21 17.50 -4.43 13.30
N SER A 22 18.28 -3.53 13.91
CA SER A 22 19.31 -2.79 13.20
C SER A 22 20.39 -3.76 12.67
N ALA A 23 21.17 -3.34 11.67
CA ALA A 23 22.22 -4.18 11.09
C ALA A 23 23.31 -4.63 12.10
N GLU A 24 23.47 -3.90 13.20
CA GLU A 24 24.39 -4.26 14.30
C GLU A 24 23.78 -5.30 15.24
N GLU A 25 22.48 -5.21 15.52
CA GLU A 25 21.72 -6.18 16.31
C GLU A 25 21.55 -7.51 15.55
N GLU A 26 21.29 -7.45 14.24
CA GLU A 26 21.18 -8.63 13.38
C GLU A 26 22.49 -9.44 13.37
N ARG A 27 23.64 -8.76 13.21
CA ARG A 27 24.97 -9.38 13.34
C ARG A 27 25.22 -9.99 14.72
N THR A 28 24.60 -9.44 15.76
CA THR A 28 24.72 -9.95 17.13
C THR A 28 23.89 -11.21 17.32
N VAL A 29 22.67 -11.24 16.76
CA VAL A 29 21.82 -12.43 16.73
C VAL A 29 22.46 -13.55 15.91
N ASP A 30 23.01 -13.26 14.73
CA ASP A 30 23.73 -14.24 13.89
C ASP A 30 24.91 -14.88 14.63
N LYS A 31 25.71 -14.05 15.32
CA LYS A 31 26.82 -14.54 16.14
C LYS A 31 26.31 -15.41 17.29
N ARG A 32 25.18 -15.04 17.90
CA ARG A 32 24.59 -15.79 19.01
C ARG A 32 24.00 -17.12 18.55
N ILE A 33 23.38 -17.19 17.38
CA ILE A 33 22.93 -18.44 16.75
C ILE A 33 24.11 -19.39 16.51
N GLN A 34 25.26 -18.86 16.08
CA GLN A 34 26.46 -19.66 15.85
C GLN A 34 27.15 -20.10 17.15
N ALA A 35 27.05 -19.30 18.22
CA ALA A 35 27.74 -19.53 19.48
C ALA A 35 26.92 -20.33 20.51
N GLU A 36 25.58 -20.25 20.48
CA GLU A 36 24.68 -20.80 21.50
C GLU A 36 23.71 -21.83 20.89
N PRO A 37 23.97 -23.15 21.01
CA PRO A 37 23.11 -24.19 20.45
C PRO A 37 21.66 -24.14 20.96
N ALA A 38 21.45 -23.81 22.24
CA ALA A 38 20.12 -23.69 22.83
C ALA A 38 19.32 -22.49 22.27
N PHE A 39 20.01 -21.43 21.85
CA PHE A 39 19.38 -20.28 21.20
C PHE A 39 19.06 -20.61 19.73
N ALA A 40 19.97 -21.31 19.04
CA ALA A 40 19.74 -21.80 17.68
C ALA A 40 18.52 -22.75 17.58
N GLU A 41 18.33 -23.63 18.56
CA GLU A 41 17.17 -24.53 18.63
C GLU A 41 15.85 -23.76 18.80
N LYS A 42 15.83 -22.72 19.63
CA LYS A 42 14.67 -21.82 19.77
C LYS A 42 14.35 -21.09 18.46
N VAL A 43 15.37 -20.57 17.77
CA VAL A 43 15.23 -19.92 16.46
C VAL A 43 14.67 -20.88 15.41
N ALA A 44 15.19 -22.11 15.35
CA ALA A 44 14.71 -23.15 14.45
C ALA A 44 13.26 -23.56 14.74
N HIS A 45 12.88 -23.66 16.02
CA HIS A 45 11.51 -23.94 16.42
C HIS A 45 10.55 -22.81 15.99
N PHE A 46 10.94 -21.56 16.19
CA PHE A 46 10.17 -20.40 15.70
C PHE A 46 10.04 -20.38 14.18
N MET A 47 11.10 -20.71 13.43
CA MET A 47 11.03 -20.85 11.97
C MET A 47 10.01 -21.90 11.53
N ALA A 48 9.98 -23.05 12.20
CA ALA A 48 9.08 -24.14 11.85
C ALA A 48 7.61 -23.73 12.05
N LEU A 49 7.30 -23.06 13.17
CA LEU A 49 5.97 -22.51 13.44
C LEU A 49 5.56 -21.46 12.40
N HIS A 50 6.46 -20.53 12.06
CA HIS A 50 6.19 -19.50 11.05
C HIS A 50 5.94 -20.07 9.66
N ARG A 51 6.69 -21.11 9.27
CA ARG A 51 6.47 -21.80 7.98
C ARG A 51 5.11 -22.49 7.95
N GLY A 52 4.72 -23.17 9.02
CA GLY A 52 3.43 -23.83 9.12
C GLY A 52 2.25 -22.85 9.02
N ALA A 53 2.35 -21.68 9.65
CA ALA A 53 1.33 -20.64 9.54
C ALA A 53 1.20 -20.08 8.11
N ARG A 54 2.32 -19.91 7.40
CA ARG A 54 2.33 -19.45 6.00
C ARG A 54 1.73 -20.46 5.03
N GLU A 55 1.98 -21.75 5.22
CA GLU A 55 1.40 -22.79 4.37
C GLU A 55 -0.12 -22.88 4.56
N LEU A 56 -0.61 -22.77 5.79
CA LEU A 56 -2.05 -22.73 6.07
C LEU A 56 -2.75 -21.51 5.44
N GLN A 57 -2.17 -20.33 5.60
CA GLN A 57 -2.71 -19.12 4.95
C GLN A 57 -2.70 -19.22 3.42
N LYS A 58 -1.65 -19.79 2.84
CA LYS A 58 -1.56 -19.97 1.38
C LYS A 58 -2.63 -20.93 0.87
N GLU A 59 -2.89 -22.03 1.58
CA GLU A 59 -3.94 -22.99 1.22
C GLU A 59 -5.35 -22.37 1.37
N GLU A 60 -5.54 -21.50 2.36
CA GLU A 60 -6.80 -20.76 2.56
C GLU A 60 -7.03 -19.69 1.48
N LEU A 61 -5.96 -18.97 1.09
CA LEU A 61 -5.97 -18.02 -0.03
C LEU A 61 -6.22 -18.69 -1.38
N GLU A 62 -5.64 -19.87 -1.64
CA GLU A 62 -5.90 -20.64 -2.87
C GLU A 62 -7.34 -21.16 -2.95
N LYS A 63 -7.98 -21.47 -1.81
CA LYS A 63 -9.40 -21.84 -1.74
C LYS A 63 -10.33 -20.64 -2.00
N LEU A 64 -9.97 -19.46 -1.52
CA LEU A 64 -10.74 -18.24 -1.71
C LEU A 64 -10.54 -17.62 -3.10
N TYR A 65 -9.37 -17.82 -3.70
CA TYR A 65 -8.99 -17.25 -5.00
C TYR A 65 -8.32 -18.34 -5.88
N PRO A 66 -9.10 -19.22 -6.52
CA PRO A 66 -8.54 -20.19 -7.46
C PRO A 66 -7.84 -19.45 -8.60
N SER A 67 -6.52 -19.58 -8.67
CA SER A 67 -5.70 -18.87 -9.64
C SER A 67 -5.81 -19.53 -11.02
N GLY A 68 -6.58 -18.90 -11.91
CA GLY A 68 -6.59 -19.23 -13.33
C GLY A 68 -7.36 -18.20 -14.15
N PRO A 69 -6.70 -17.33 -14.94
CA PRO A 69 -7.42 -16.53 -15.92
C PRO A 69 -7.99 -17.46 -17.01
N PRO A 70 -9.25 -17.29 -17.46
CA PRO A 70 -9.73 -17.98 -18.65
C PRO A 70 -8.86 -17.57 -19.83
N ALA A 71 -8.50 -18.52 -20.69
CA ALA A 71 -7.68 -18.30 -21.88
C ALA A 71 -8.34 -17.26 -22.81
N GLY A 72 -8.01 -15.98 -22.61
CA GLY A 72 -8.55 -14.85 -23.35
C GLY A 72 -7.98 -14.80 -24.76
N ARG A 73 -8.88 -14.76 -25.75
CA ARG A 73 -8.55 -14.59 -27.17
C ARG A 73 -7.72 -13.32 -27.38
N ARG A 74 -6.48 -13.47 -27.84
CA ARG A 74 -5.62 -12.34 -28.22
C ARG A 74 -6.17 -11.66 -29.47
N LEU A 75 -6.50 -10.38 -29.37
CA LEU A 75 -6.81 -9.54 -30.53
C LEU A 75 -5.56 -9.36 -31.40
N PRO A 76 -5.70 -9.27 -32.73
CA PRO A 76 -4.57 -9.18 -33.63
C PRO A 76 -3.84 -7.83 -33.50
N TRP A 77 -2.52 -7.88 -33.61
CA TRP A 77 -1.57 -6.80 -33.30
C TRP A 77 -1.80 -5.48 -34.07
N TRP A 78 -2.42 -5.53 -35.25
CA TRP A 78 -2.69 -4.35 -36.09
C TRP A 78 -3.81 -3.44 -35.56
N LEU A 79 -4.71 -3.95 -34.70
CA LEU A 79 -5.69 -3.11 -34.00
C LEU A 79 -5.02 -2.20 -32.97
N TRP A 80 -3.93 -2.66 -32.34
CA TRP A 80 -3.17 -1.88 -31.37
C TRP A 80 -2.43 -0.72 -32.02
N THR A 81 -1.92 -0.89 -33.25
CA THR A 81 -1.23 0.19 -33.97
C THR A 81 -2.18 1.31 -34.38
N GLY A 82 -3.43 0.97 -34.75
CA GLY A 82 -4.47 1.98 -35.04
C GLY A 82 -4.84 2.78 -33.80
N LEU A 83 -5.06 2.09 -32.66
CA LEU A 83 -5.42 2.72 -31.40
C LEU A 83 -4.32 3.67 -30.89
N ALA A 84 -3.06 3.24 -31.00
CA ALA A 84 -1.90 4.03 -30.58
C ALA A 84 -1.76 5.33 -31.40
N LEU A 85 -2.00 5.27 -32.71
CA LEU A 85 -1.90 6.44 -33.59
C LEU A 85 -3.01 7.46 -33.29
N THR A 86 -4.24 6.99 -33.06
CA THR A 86 -5.37 7.86 -32.69
C THR A 86 -5.18 8.50 -31.32
N LEU A 87 -4.61 7.77 -30.36
CA LEU A 87 -4.34 8.27 -29.02
C LEU A 87 -3.21 9.31 -29.03
N ALA A 88 -2.15 9.08 -29.81
CA ALA A 88 -1.05 10.03 -29.96
C ALA A 88 -1.50 11.35 -30.59
N LEU A 89 -2.39 11.29 -31.60
CA LEU A 89 -2.94 12.49 -32.25
C LEU A 89 -3.88 13.26 -31.31
N ALA A 90 -4.70 12.55 -30.53
CA ALA A 90 -5.56 13.15 -29.52
C ALA A 90 -4.76 13.84 -28.40
N LEU A 91 -3.69 13.20 -27.91
CA LEU A 91 -2.79 13.76 -26.90
C LEU A 91 -2.03 14.99 -27.43
N TYR A 92 -1.56 14.97 -28.67
CA TYR A 92 -0.87 16.10 -29.27
C TYR A 92 -1.78 17.34 -29.39
N LEU A 93 -3.06 17.14 -29.74
CA LEU A 93 -4.04 18.23 -29.81
C LEU A 93 -4.45 18.77 -28.44
N PHE A 94 -4.50 17.92 -27.40
CA PHE A 94 -4.89 18.35 -26.05
C PHE A 94 -3.75 19.01 -25.26
N PHE A 95 -2.49 18.61 -25.46
CA PHE A 95 -1.35 19.05 -24.65
C PHE A 95 -0.35 19.96 -25.39
N GLY A 96 -0.52 20.19 -26.71
CA GLY A 96 0.44 20.92 -27.55
C GLY A 96 0.51 22.44 -27.35
N LYS A 97 -0.36 23.05 -26.54
CA LYS A 97 -0.26 24.47 -26.17
C LYS A 97 0.04 24.63 -24.68
N GLY A 98 1.34 24.66 -24.39
CA GLY A 98 2.00 25.23 -23.22
C GLY A 98 1.14 25.57 -22.01
N GLN A 99 1.10 24.65 -21.06
CA GLN A 99 1.04 25.00 -19.64
C GLN A 99 2.15 24.20 -18.95
N MET A 100 3.23 24.89 -18.57
CA MET A 100 4.11 24.34 -17.54
C MET A 100 3.27 24.22 -16.26
N PRO A 101 3.26 23.07 -15.57
CA PRO A 101 2.59 22.97 -14.29
C PRO A 101 3.34 23.88 -13.31
N VAL A 102 2.75 25.03 -13.02
CA VAL A 102 3.11 25.85 -11.86
C VAL A 102 2.86 24.98 -10.63
N PRO A 103 3.84 24.80 -9.73
CA PRO A 103 3.59 24.10 -8.48
C PRO A 103 2.46 24.82 -7.74
N PRO A 104 1.40 24.12 -7.28
CA PRO A 104 0.35 24.78 -6.52
C PRO A 104 0.98 25.41 -5.26
N PRO A 105 0.53 26.61 -4.87
CA PRO A 105 0.94 27.19 -3.60
C PRO A 105 0.54 26.24 -2.48
N SER A 106 1.46 26.00 -1.54
CA SER A 106 1.23 25.24 -0.31
C SER A 106 0.02 25.83 0.42
N GLY A 107 -1.13 25.16 0.34
CA GLY A 107 -2.40 25.62 0.94
C GLY A 107 -3.63 25.62 0.01
N GLN A 108 -3.55 25.15 -1.23
CA GLN A 108 -4.78 24.87 -2.01
C GLN A 108 -5.38 23.50 -1.64
N PRO A 109 -6.73 23.39 -1.58
CA PRO A 109 -7.40 22.13 -1.29
C PRO A 109 -7.03 21.08 -2.34
N ILE A 110 -6.61 19.91 -1.86
CA ILE A 110 -6.15 18.79 -2.68
C ILE A 110 -7.30 18.36 -3.60
N ALA A 111 -7.11 18.53 -4.90
CA ALA A 111 -8.09 18.10 -5.89
C ALA A 111 -8.04 16.57 -6.03
N LEU A 112 -8.84 15.86 -5.24
CA LEU A 112 -8.99 14.39 -5.23
C LEU A 112 -9.79 13.87 -6.46
N GLN A 113 -9.60 14.49 -7.62
CA GLN A 113 -10.52 14.37 -8.76
C GLN A 113 -10.41 13.06 -9.54
N THR A 114 -9.26 12.37 -9.51
CA THR A 114 -9.05 11.07 -10.16
C THR A 114 -8.03 10.21 -9.40
N GLY A 115 -8.10 8.89 -9.58
CA GLY A 115 -7.15 7.96 -8.98
C GLY A 115 -5.69 8.20 -9.38
N LEU A 116 -5.46 8.59 -10.64
CA LEU A 116 -4.12 8.93 -11.12
C LEU A 116 -3.57 10.20 -10.45
N ALA A 117 -4.41 11.23 -10.27
CA ALA A 117 -4.02 12.46 -9.58
C ALA A 117 -3.68 12.19 -8.10
N ALA A 118 -4.42 11.29 -7.44
CA ALA A 118 -4.13 10.87 -6.07
C ALA A 118 -2.75 10.20 -5.96
N HIS A 119 -2.40 9.33 -6.91
CA HIS A 119 -1.09 8.67 -6.93
C HIS A 119 0.07 9.63 -7.20
N GLU A 120 -0.13 10.58 -8.13
CA GLU A 120 0.88 11.59 -8.45
C GLU A 120 1.13 12.56 -7.29
N GLU A 121 0.07 12.95 -6.58
CA GLU A 121 0.16 13.85 -5.43
C GLU A 121 0.86 13.17 -4.25
N ALA A 122 0.48 11.92 -3.94
CA ALA A 122 1.14 11.11 -2.92
C ALA A 122 2.65 10.91 -3.18
N ARG A 123 3.08 10.99 -4.45
CA ARG A 123 4.50 10.99 -4.83
C ARG A 123 5.17 12.35 -4.64
N ARG A 124 4.48 13.46 -4.93
CA ARG A 124 5.03 14.82 -4.77
C ARG A 124 5.27 15.18 -3.32
N GLN A 125 4.40 14.72 -2.42
CA GLN A 125 4.49 15.02 -0.99
C GLN A 125 5.65 14.33 -0.29
N ASP A 126 6.13 13.19 -0.80
CA ASP A 126 7.17 12.40 -0.13
C ASP A 126 8.23 11.86 -1.11
N PRO A 127 8.98 12.75 -1.80
CA PRO A 127 9.95 12.33 -2.82
C PRO A 127 11.13 11.57 -2.21
N GLU A 128 11.52 11.90 -0.97
CA GLU A 128 12.60 11.22 -0.25
C GLU A 128 12.20 9.79 0.13
N TYR A 129 10.95 9.51 0.50
CA TYR A 129 10.51 8.16 0.81
C TYR A 129 10.64 7.17 -0.36
N PHE A 130 10.52 7.64 -1.60
CA PHE A 130 10.78 6.83 -2.78
C PHE A 130 12.27 6.75 -3.14
N ALA A 131 13.12 7.57 -2.54
CA ALA A 131 14.55 7.69 -2.84
C ALA A 131 15.48 7.06 -1.78
N THR A 132 15.18 7.19 -0.49
CA THR A 132 16.14 6.92 0.59
C THR A 132 15.63 5.97 1.68
N THR A 133 14.32 5.82 1.86
CA THR A 133 13.77 5.20 3.08
C THR A 133 13.03 3.90 2.77
N MET A 134 13.66 2.77 3.14
CA MET A 134 13.14 1.40 3.10
C MET A 134 12.84 0.78 1.72
N GLY A 135 13.23 -0.48 1.57
CA GLY A 135 13.08 -1.29 0.36
C GLY A 135 11.64 -1.62 -0.02
N GLY A 136 11.50 -2.28 -1.17
CA GLY A 136 10.22 -2.71 -1.74
C GLY A 136 10.22 -2.55 -3.25
N ASP A 137 10.26 -3.66 -3.98
CA ASP A 137 10.28 -3.68 -5.45
C ASP A 137 9.02 -3.06 -6.08
N TRP A 138 7.97 -2.85 -5.29
CA TRP A 138 6.74 -2.15 -5.69
C TRP A 138 6.96 -0.67 -5.96
N LYS A 139 7.91 0.00 -5.28
CA LYS A 139 8.17 1.44 -5.44
C LYS A 139 8.65 1.80 -6.84
N ALA A 140 9.40 0.91 -7.49
CA ALA A 140 9.87 1.10 -8.86
C ALA A 140 8.71 1.03 -9.87
N ASP A 141 7.77 0.10 -9.63
CA ASP A 141 6.55 0.00 -10.43
C ASP A 141 5.62 1.20 -10.20
N TYR A 142 5.46 1.61 -8.94
CA TYR A 142 4.67 2.79 -8.57
C TYR A 142 5.19 4.07 -9.25
N ARG A 143 6.51 4.29 -9.20
CA ARG A 143 7.16 5.45 -9.87
C ARG A 143 7.00 5.44 -11.37
N ALA A 144 6.97 4.26 -11.97
CA ALA A 144 6.81 4.09 -13.40
C ALA A 144 5.34 4.06 -13.84
N GLY A 145 4.39 4.35 -12.94
CA GLY A 145 2.96 4.34 -13.22
C GLY A 145 2.37 2.95 -13.46
N ARG A 146 3.10 1.88 -13.12
CA ARG A 146 2.63 0.49 -13.22
C ARG A 146 1.88 0.12 -11.95
N TYR A 147 0.75 0.77 -11.71
CA TYR A 147 0.04 0.71 -10.44
C TYR A 147 -0.51 -0.68 -10.15
N ALA A 148 -0.97 -1.43 -11.17
CA ALA A 148 -1.40 -2.82 -10.98
C ALA A 148 -0.29 -3.71 -10.38
N LYS A 149 0.93 -3.60 -10.93
CA LYS A 149 2.10 -4.35 -10.42
C LYS A 149 2.55 -3.87 -9.05
N ALA A 150 2.52 -2.55 -8.82
CA ALA A 150 2.83 -1.98 -7.53
C ALA A 150 1.85 -2.48 -6.45
N ARG A 151 0.55 -2.52 -6.77
CA ARG A 151 -0.51 -3.04 -5.90
C ARG A 151 -0.27 -4.49 -5.55
N GLN A 152 -0.03 -5.36 -6.54
CA GLN A 152 0.24 -6.77 -6.30
C GLN A 152 1.44 -6.98 -5.36
N LYS A 153 2.56 -6.32 -5.64
CA LYS A 153 3.79 -6.44 -4.85
C LYS A 153 3.64 -5.87 -3.45
N LEU A 154 3.00 -4.71 -3.32
CA LEU A 154 2.80 -4.05 -2.03
C LEU A 154 1.82 -4.84 -1.15
N ASN A 155 0.71 -5.32 -1.71
CA ASN A 155 -0.22 -6.16 -0.96
C ASN A 155 0.46 -7.45 -0.49
N ALA A 156 1.26 -8.11 -1.34
CA ALA A 156 2.03 -9.28 -0.92
C ALA A 156 3.05 -8.97 0.20
N GLU A 157 3.66 -7.79 0.18
CA GLU A 157 4.58 -7.35 1.22
C GLU A 157 3.89 -6.99 2.55
N LEU A 158 2.65 -6.48 2.49
CA LEU A 158 1.81 -6.24 3.66
C LEU A 158 1.26 -7.55 4.22
N ASP A 159 0.85 -8.50 3.37
CA ASP A 159 0.36 -9.82 3.80
C ASP A 159 1.46 -10.65 4.46
N ALA A 160 2.70 -10.46 4.05
CA ALA A 160 3.86 -11.07 4.68
C ALA A 160 4.33 -10.34 5.95
N SER A 161 3.66 -9.26 6.37
CA SER A 161 4.02 -8.43 7.51
C SER A 161 3.28 -8.83 8.77
N ASP A 162 3.99 -9.11 9.85
CA ASP A 162 3.38 -9.47 11.13
C ASP A 162 2.80 -8.25 11.87
N ASN A 163 3.32 -7.04 11.59
CA ASN A 163 2.82 -5.78 12.15
C ASN A 163 2.57 -4.72 11.05
N LEU A 164 1.31 -4.54 10.66
CA LEU A 164 0.90 -3.51 9.69
C LEU A 164 1.02 -2.08 10.25
N ALA A 165 0.96 -1.88 11.56
CA ALA A 165 1.09 -0.55 12.17
C ALA A 165 2.50 0.01 11.99
N ASN A 166 3.53 -0.83 12.06
CA ASN A 166 4.92 -0.46 11.75
C ASN A 166 5.13 -0.18 10.25
N LYS A 167 4.15 -0.55 9.41
CA LYS A 167 4.08 -0.29 7.98
C LYS A 167 2.97 0.70 7.60
N SER A 168 2.47 1.49 8.54
CA SER A 168 1.48 2.57 8.32
C SER A 168 1.73 3.41 7.05
N ARG A 169 2.99 3.79 6.78
CA ARG A 169 3.38 4.52 5.56
C ARG A 169 3.19 3.70 4.28
N PHE A 170 3.36 2.39 4.34
CA PHE A 170 3.14 1.47 3.23
C PHE A 170 1.64 1.24 3.06
N CYS A 171 0.91 1.14 4.17
CA CYS A 171 -0.55 1.08 4.20
C CYS A 171 -1.18 2.32 3.54
N TYR A 172 -0.60 3.52 3.66
CA TYR A 172 -1.09 4.68 2.90
C TYR A 172 -1.11 4.43 1.38
N TYR A 173 0.02 4.00 0.81
CA TYR A 173 0.12 3.73 -0.63
C TYR A 173 -0.70 2.51 -1.06
N ALA A 174 -0.78 1.47 -0.22
CA ALA A 174 -1.65 0.33 -0.47
C ALA A 174 -3.12 0.74 -0.46
N GLY A 175 -3.51 1.61 0.47
CA GLY A 175 -4.82 2.23 0.55
C GLY A 175 -5.21 2.89 -0.78
N LEU A 176 -4.32 3.75 -1.30
CA LEU A 176 -4.52 4.40 -2.59
C LEU A 176 -4.62 3.39 -3.75
N LEU A 177 -3.71 2.41 -3.80
CA LEU A 177 -3.67 1.43 -4.89
C LEU A 177 -4.90 0.51 -4.93
N ASN A 178 -5.48 0.22 -3.77
CA ASN A 178 -6.69 -0.59 -3.66
C ASN A 178 -7.97 0.26 -3.84
N LEU A 179 -7.94 1.55 -3.49
CA LEU A 179 -9.04 2.50 -3.73
C LEU A 179 -9.13 2.93 -5.20
N TYR A 180 -7.99 3.07 -5.87
CA TYR A 180 -7.87 3.54 -7.25
C TYR A 180 -7.05 2.59 -8.12
N PRO A 181 -7.50 1.34 -8.32
CA PRO A 181 -6.82 0.40 -9.21
C PRO A 181 -6.86 0.83 -10.68
N GLU A 182 -5.89 0.36 -11.45
CA GLU A 182 -5.72 0.68 -12.87
C GLU A 182 -6.61 -0.19 -13.78
N ASP A 183 -6.69 -1.48 -13.48
CA ASP A 183 -7.22 -2.53 -14.37
C ASP A 183 -8.26 -3.46 -13.70
N GLU A 184 -8.52 -3.25 -12.43
CA GLU A 184 -9.41 -4.09 -11.60
C GLU A 184 -10.44 -3.23 -10.85
N PRO A 185 -11.53 -3.82 -10.33
CA PRO A 185 -12.40 -3.12 -9.38
C PRO A 185 -11.66 -2.80 -8.08
N ALA A 186 -12.07 -1.72 -7.42
CA ALA A 186 -11.52 -1.30 -6.13
C ALA A 186 -11.75 -2.38 -5.06
N ASP A 187 -10.70 -2.69 -4.31
CA ASP A 187 -10.76 -3.54 -3.11
C ASP A 187 -10.95 -2.63 -1.90
N LEU A 188 -12.22 -2.27 -1.68
CA LEU A 188 -12.60 -1.25 -0.71
C LEU A 188 -12.32 -1.68 0.73
N ASP A 189 -12.46 -2.97 1.05
CA ASP A 189 -12.18 -3.48 2.39
C ASP A 189 -10.70 -3.32 2.71
N ARG A 190 -9.82 -3.75 1.80
CA ARG A 190 -8.37 -3.58 1.98
C ARG A 190 -7.97 -2.10 1.97
N ALA A 191 -8.58 -1.29 1.11
CA ALA A 191 -8.33 0.14 1.08
C ALA A 191 -8.66 0.80 2.44
N ILE A 192 -9.83 0.49 3.01
CA ILE A 192 -10.27 0.99 4.31
C ILE A 192 -9.28 0.56 5.41
N THR A 193 -8.98 -0.74 5.52
CA THR A 193 -8.06 -1.24 6.56
C THR A 193 -6.69 -0.55 6.48
N CYS A 194 -6.15 -0.42 5.27
CA CYS A 194 -4.86 0.23 5.08
C CYS A 194 -4.89 1.74 5.43
N LEU A 195 -5.96 2.45 5.06
CA LEU A 195 -6.09 3.88 5.32
C LEU A 195 -6.40 4.18 6.80
N GLU A 196 -7.14 3.33 7.51
CA GLU A 196 -7.34 3.41 8.96
C GLU A 196 -6.00 3.34 9.71
N ILE A 197 -5.12 2.42 9.30
CA ILE A 197 -3.78 2.27 9.88
C ILE A 197 -2.91 3.50 9.57
N ALA A 198 -3.00 4.03 8.34
CA ALA A 198 -2.24 5.18 7.90
C ALA A 198 -2.73 6.52 8.48
N GLN A 199 -3.97 6.59 8.99
CA GLN A 199 -4.65 7.83 9.41
C GLN A 199 -3.84 8.66 10.41
N LYS A 200 -3.10 8.00 11.31
CA LYS A 200 -2.30 8.68 12.36
C LYS A 200 -0.97 9.23 11.87
N GLU A 201 -0.49 8.77 10.70
CA GLU A 201 0.84 9.11 10.19
C GLU A 201 0.84 9.96 8.93
N LYS A 202 -0.28 9.99 8.20
CA LYS A 202 -0.41 10.75 6.96
C LYS A 202 -1.63 11.66 7.05
N GLU A 203 -1.38 12.97 6.94
CA GLU A 203 -2.40 14.03 7.05
C GLU A 203 -3.56 13.87 6.06
N ASP A 204 -3.28 13.31 4.88
CA ASP A 204 -4.29 13.10 3.83
C ASP A 204 -5.00 11.76 3.92
N ALA A 205 -4.51 10.80 4.70
CA ALA A 205 -5.15 9.49 4.86
C ALA A 205 -6.62 9.57 5.30
N PRO A 206 -7.03 10.47 6.22
CA PRO A 206 -8.44 10.72 6.53
C PRO A 206 -9.32 11.04 5.30
N LEU A 207 -8.81 11.81 4.34
CA LEU A 207 -9.59 12.21 3.15
C LEU A 207 -9.86 11.02 2.24
N TYR A 208 -8.82 10.22 1.99
CA TYR A 208 -8.95 8.99 1.20
C TYR A 208 -9.79 7.93 1.93
N LEU A 209 -9.68 7.83 3.25
CA LEU A 209 -10.49 6.92 4.06
C LEU A 209 -11.97 7.27 3.97
N LEU A 210 -12.30 8.56 4.05
CA LEU A 210 -13.66 9.04 3.89
C LEU A 210 -14.23 8.73 2.50
N ILE A 211 -13.43 8.88 1.43
CA ILE A 211 -13.82 8.46 0.09
C ILE A 211 -14.10 6.94 0.05
N ALA A 212 -13.22 6.14 0.64
CA ALA A 212 -13.37 4.69 0.69
C ALA A 212 -14.66 4.26 1.43
N TYR A 213 -14.97 4.89 2.57
CA TYR A 213 -16.22 4.64 3.29
C TYR A 213 -17.46 4.96 2.47
N VAL A 214 -17.48 6.09 1.77
CA VAL A 214 -18.63 6.46 0.92
C VAL A 214 -18.79 5.47 -0.22
N GLN A 215 -17.70 5.07 -0.88
CA GLN A 215 -17.75 4.08 -1.97
C GLN A 215 -18.20 2.70 -1.48
N ALA A 216 -17.83 2.31 -0.25
CA ALA A 216 -18.25 1.07 0.38
C ALA A 216 -19.68 1.13 0.96
N GLY A 217 -20.36 2.28 0.89
CA GLY A 217 -21.69 2.47 1.49
C GLY A 217 -21.69 2.58 3.02
N GLN A 218 -20.53 2.71 3.66
CA GLN A 218 -20.38 2.85 5.12
C GLN A 218 -20.62 4.31 5.57
N LEU A 219 -21.80 4.85 5.27
CA LEU A 219 -22.11 6.28 5.42
C LEU A 219 -22.04 6.78 6.87
N GLU A 220 -22.36 5.93 7.86
CA GLU A 220 -22.26 6.32 9.28
C GLU A 220 -20.81 6.62 9.68
N LYS A 221 -19.88 5.73 9.30
CA LYS A 221 -18.44 5.94 9.52
C LYS A 221 -17.91 7.13 8.73
N ALA A 222 -18.39 7.29 7.48
CA ALA A 222 -18.00 8.41 6.64
C ALA A 222 -18.42 9.76 7.26
N ARG A 223 -19.63 9.86 7.80
CA ARG A 223 -20.14 11.05 8.50
C ARG A 223 -19.40 11.34 9.80
N ALA A 224 -19.12 10.29 10.59
CA ALA A 224 -18.33 10.44 11.80
C ALA A 224 -16.94 11.03 11.49
N LEU A 225 -16.27 10.49 10.47
CA LEU A 225 -14.98 10.99 10.02
C LEU A 225 -15.07 12.41 9.43
N ALA A 226 -16.11 12.71 8.65
CA ALA A 226 -16.34 14.07 8.13
C ALA A 226 -16.47 15.13 9.22
N ALA A 227 -17.04 14.79 10.38
CA ALA A 227 -17.19 15.72 11.50
C ALA A 227 -15.84 16.11 12.13
N GLU A 228 -14.79 15.33 11.89
CA GLU A 228 -13.43 15.59 12.39
C GLU A 228 -12.59 16.44 11.41
N LEU A 229 -13.05 16.63 10.17
CA LEU A 229 -12.32 17.36 9.12
C LEU A 229 -12.67 18.84 9.08
N SER A 230 -11.71 19.67 8.62
CA SER A 230 -11.93 21.09 8.41
C SER A 230 -12.83 21.35 7.18
N ALA A 231 -13.49 22.52 7.15
CA ALA A 231 -14.30 22.91 5.98
C ALA A 231 -13.48 22.96 4.68
N GLU A 232 -12.22 23.40 4.76
CA GLU A 232 -11.30 23.47 3.61
C GLU A 232 -10.95 22.06 3.09
N GLN A 233 -10.71 21.12 3.99
CA GLN A 233 -10.49 19.71 3.64
C GLN A 233 -11.72 19.10 2.98
N MET A 234 -12.90 19.41 3.51
CA MET A 234 -14.17 18.95 2.96
C MET A 234 -14.43 19.50 1.56
N GLU A 235 -14.04 20.74 1.25
CA GLU A 235 -14.17 21.33 -0.09
C GLU A 235 -13.32 20.62 -1.15
N GLY A 236 -12.17 20.06 -0.75
CA GLY A 236 -11.29 19.27 -1.63
C GLY A 236 -11.87 17.91 -2.04
N LEU A 237 -12.91 17.43 -1.36
CA LEU A 237 -13.51 16.14 -1.67
C LEU A 237 -14.28 16.13 -3.00
N PRO A 238 -14.31 14.97 -3.70
CA PRO A 238 -15.10 14.82 -4.91
C PRO A 238 -16.57 15.22 -4.68
N PRO A 239 -17.23 15.91 -5.63
CA PRO A 239 -18.61 16.37 -5.45
C PRO A 239 -19.59 15.25 -5.06
N LYS A 240 -19.41 14.05 -5.63
CA LYS A 240 -20.24 12.87 -5.31
C LYS A 240 -20.09 12.43 -3.86
N VAL A 241 -18.89 12.55 -3.30
CA VAL A 241 -18.59 12.18 -1.91
C VAL A 241 -19.21 13.21 -0.98
N ARG A 242 -19.05 14.51 -1.28
CA ARG A 242 -19.71 15.59 -0.53
C ARG A 242 -21.24 15.47 -0.51
N GLN A 243 -21.85 15.09 -1.63
CA GLN A 243 -23.31 14.93 -1.73
C GLN A 243 -23.86 13.73 -0.94
N ALA A 244 -23.01 12.74 -0.64
CA ALA A 244 -23.41 11.53 0.07
C ALA A 244 -23.36 11.68 1.60
N LEU A 245 -22.68 12.72 2.10
CA LEU A 245 -22.47 12.99 3.53
C LEU A 245 -23.56 13.89 4.09
#